data_AF-A0A7W1RVK1-F1
#
_entry.id   AF-A0A7W1RVK1-F1
#
_cell.length_a   1.000
_cell.length_b   1.000
_cell.length_c   1.000
_cell.angle_alpha   90.00
_cell.angle_beta   90.00
_cell.angle_gamma   90.00
#
_symmetry.space_group_name_H-M   'P 1'
#
loop_
_entity.id
_entity.type
_entity.pdbx_description
1 polymer ?
#
loop_
_entity_poly.entity_id
_entity_poly.type
_entity_poly.pdbx_seq_one_letter_code
_entity_poly.pdbx_strand_id
1 'polypeptide(L)'
;MVAGLFQTAFGDERPIDAEEIRSWTRNTELQPGWLRVLEEDGRIVGYGDIWPMVDDVAVDVAAPGRWETFLDWAESHAREAAIPRVRVFLPAGADPAALLLGRGYRCGVRRTRWRSTCPSDRRSLRSR
;
A
#
# COMPACT_ATOMS: atom_id res chain seq x y z
N MET A 1 -11.06 7.37 -11.56
CA MET A 1 -11.39 5.94 -11.36
C MET A 1 -10.25 5.27 -10.60
N VAL A 2 -10.54 4.28 -9.75
CA VAL A 2 -9.55 3.61 -8.87
C VAL A 2 -8.40 2.96 -9.65
N ALA A 3 -8.67 2.28 -10.77
CA ALA A 3 -7.61 1.70 -11.61
C ALA A 3 -6.57 2.75 -12.08
N GLY A 4 -7.02 3.99 -12.37
CA GLY A 4 -6.13 5.09 -12.73
C GLY A 4 -5.23 5.55 -11.56
N LEU A 5 -5.67 5.38 -10.31
CA LEU A 5 -4.83 5.65 -9.13
C LEU A 5 -3.71 4.61 -9.01
N PHE A 6 -4.00 3.33 -9.24
CA PHE A 6 -2.99 2.27 -9.24
C PHE A 6 -1.95 2.49 -10.34
N GLN A 7 -2.38 2.83 -11.56
CA GLN A 7 -1.46 3.18 -12.64
C GLN A 7 -0.57 4.37 -12.28
N THR A 8 -1.14 5.41 -11.65
CA THR A 8 -0.38 6.60 -11.25
C THR A 8 0.60 6.30 -10.10
N ALA A 9 0.18 5.47 -9.14
CA ALA A 9 0.98 5.15 -7.96
C ALA A 9 2.09 4.13 -8.23
N PHE A 10 1.87 3.18 -9.14
CA PHE A 10 2.72 2.00 -9.31
C PHE A 10 3.18 1.73 -10.73
N GLY A 11 2.61 2.41 -11.73
CA GLY A 11 2.94 2.19 -13.14
C GLY A 11 2.82 0.70 -13.53
N ASP A 12 3.80 0.23 -14.30
CA ASP A 12 3.82 -1.14 -14.82
C ASP A 12 4.28 -2.19 -13.79
N GLU A 13 4.72 -1.77 -12.60
CA GLU A 13 5.13 -2.70 -11.53
C GLU A 13 3.92 -3.44 -10.92
N ARG A 14 2.72 -2.87 -11.09
CA ARG A 14 1.49 -3.47 -10.66
C ARG A 14 0.34 -3.16 -11.62
N PRO A 15 0.23 -3.91 -12.73
CA PRO A 15 -0.87 -3.73 -13.66
C PRO A 15 -2.17 -4.15 -12.99
N ILE A 16 -3.04 -3.18 -12.71
CA ILE A 16 -4.41 -3.42 -12.23
C ILE A 16 -5.36 -2.78 -13.23
N ASP A 17 -6.25 -3.60 -13.79
CA ASP A 17 -7.27 -3.14 -14.71
C ASP A 17 -8.65 -2.98 -14.03
N ALA A 18 -9.62 -2.47 -14.78
CA ALA A 18 -10.97 -2.27 -14.28
C ALA A 18 -11.72 -3.59 -14.00
N GLU A 19 -11.34 -4.70 -14.63
CA GLU A 19 -11.93 -6.01 -14.35
C GLU A 19 -11.46 -6.55 -12.99
N GLU A 20 -10.18 -6.39 -12.68
CA GLU A 20 -9.61 -6.74 -11.39
C GLU A 20 -10.27 -5.94 -10.27
N ILE A 21 -10.41 -4.61 -10.41
CA ILE A 21 -11.15 -3.78 -9.44
C ILE A 21 -12.60 -4.26 -9.26
N ARG A 22 -13.28 -4.63 -10.35
CA ARG A 22 -14.66 -5.17 -10.29
C ARG A 22 -14.74 -6.56 -9.68
N SER A 23 -13.65 -7.32 -9.69
CA SER A 23 -13.58 -8.61 -8.99
C SER A 23 -13.60 -8.39 -7.47
N TRP A 24 -12.98 -7.32 -6.98
CA TRP A 24 -12.92 -7.00 -5.55
C TRP A 24 -14.30 -6.68 -4.97
N THR A 25 -15.17 -6.00 -5.73
CA THR A 25 -16.56 -5.72 -5.30
C THR A 25 -17.43 -6.97 -5.19
N ARG A 26 -16.97 -8.10 -5.76
CA ARG A 26 -17.63 -9.40 -5.68
C ARG A 26 -17.00 -10.31 -4.63
N ASN A 27 -15.87 -9.90 -4.04
CA ASN A 27 -15.20 -10.67 -3.01
C ASN A 27 -15.91 -10.46 -1.66
N THR A 28 -16.56 -11.49 -1.15
CA THR A 28 -17.28 -11.44 0.13
C THR A 28 -16.35 -11.35 1.35
N GLU A 29 -15.06 -11.65 1.18
CA GLU A 29 -14.05 -11.50 2.23
C GLU A 29 -13.63 -10.02 2.42
N LEU A 30 -13.90 -9.17 1.44
CA LEU A 30 -13.65 -7.73 1.52
C LEU A 30 -14.78 -7.04 2.30
N GLN A 31 -14.51 -6.72 3.57
CA GLN A 31 -15.47 -6.04 4.42
C GLN A 31 -15.51 -4.54 4.11
N PRO A 32 -16.69 -3.89 4.07
CA PRO A 32 -16.78 -2.45 3.84
C PRO A 32 -15.95 -1.60 4.81
N GLY A 33 -15.78 -2.04 6.06
CA GLY A 33 -14.95 -1.37 7.06
C GLY A 33 -13.43 -1.47 6.80
N TRP A 34 -13.02 -2.33 5.88
CA TRP A 34 -11.63 -2.51 5.47
C TRP A 34 -11.29 -1.78 4.17
N LEU A 35 -12.21 -0.96 3.67
CA LEU A 35 -12.03 -0.16 2.47
C LEU A 35 -12.09 1.32 2.82
N ARG A 36 -11.21 2.11 2.21
CA ARG A 36 -11.24 3.56 2.33
C ARG A 36 -11.02 4.21 0.97
N VAL A 37 -11.86 5.20 0.68
CA VAL A 37 -11.78 6.05 -0.51
C VAL A 37 -11.61 7.48 -0.01
N LEU A 38 -10.66 8.20 -0.58
CA LEU A 38 -10.48 9.62 -0.34
C LEU A 38 -11.02 10.39 -1.55
N GLU A 39 -11.90 11.35 -1.28
CA GLU A 39 -12.53 12.20 -2.28
C GLU A 39 -12.21 13.67 -1.98
N GLU A 40 -11.83 14.40 -3.03
CA GLU A 40 -11.60 15.85 -3.01
C GLU A 40 -12.31 16.46 -4.22
N ASP A 41 -13.12 17.50 -4.01
CA ASP A 41 -13.86 18.21 -5.07
C ASP A 41 -14.66 17.29 -6.01
N GLY A 42 -15.33 16.28 -5.46
CA GLY A 42 -16.11 15.31 -6.24
C GLY A 42 -15.26 14.27 -7.00
N ARG A 43 -13.96 14.19 -6.74
CA ARG A 43 -13.01 13.30 -7.41
C ARG A 43 -12.33 12.36 -6.44
N ILE A 44 -12.28 11.08 -6.81
CA ILE A 44 -11.53 10.07 -6.06
C ILE A 44 -10.03 10.30 -6.27
N VAL A 45 -9.33 10.66 -5.20
CA VAL A 45 -7.88 10.99 -5.19
C VAL A 45 -7.04 9.95 -4.45
N GLY A 46 -7.67 9.02 -3.74
CA GLY A 46 -6.99 7.94 -3.05
C GLY A 46 -7.91 6.76 -2.83
N TYR A 47 -7.31 5.57 -2.86
CA TYR A 47 -7.94 4.32 -2.48
C TYR A 47 -6.97 3.54 -1.60
N GLY A 48 -7.51 2.83 -0.63
CA GLY A 48 -6.75 1.84 0.10
C GLY A 48 -7.64 0.81 0.77
N ASP A 49 -7.07 -0.34 1.00
CA ASP A 49 -7.68 -1.45 1.73
C ASP A 49 -6.73 -1.98 2.79
N ILE A 50 -7.33 -2.57 3.83
CA ILE A 50 -6.61 -3.27 4.88
C ILE A 50 -7.02 -4.74 4.91
N TRP A 51 -6.09 -5.58 5.31
CA TRP A 51 -6.36 -6.98 5.60
C TRP A 51 -5.82 -7.32 7.00
N PRO A 52 -6.68 -7.25 8.03
CA PRO A 52 -6.28 -7.62 9.39
C PRO A 52 -5.98 -9.12 9.49
N MET A 53 -4.82 -9.45 10.02
CA MET A 53 -4.42 -10.80 10.42
C MET A 53 -4.06 -10.81 11.90
N VAL A 54 -3.82 -12.01 12.46
CA VAL A 54 -3.48 -12.18 13.89
C VAL A 54 -2.27 -11.32 14.29
N ASP A 55 -1.30 -11.18 13.40
CA ASP A 55 0.02 -10.64 13.69
C ASP A 55 0.33 -9.30 13.03
N ASP A 56 -0.37 -8.98 11.95
CA ASP A 56 -0.18 -7.76 11.17
C ASP A 56 -1.47 -7.31 10.47
N VAL A 57 -1.60 -6.02 10.24
CA VAL A 57 -2.56 -5.47 9.27
C VAL A 57 -1.80 -5.24 7.98
N ALA A 58 -2.14 -5.98 6.92
CA ALA A 58 -1.64 -5.67 5.60
C ALA A 58 -2.36 -4.44 5.04
N VAL A 59 -1.62 -3.54 4.42
CA VAL A 59 -2.12 -2.28 3.86
C VAL A 59 -1.72 -2.21 2.41
N ASP A 60 -2.70 -1.86 1.60
CA ASP A 60 -2.55 -1.58 0.19
C ASP A 60 -3.16 -0.23 -0.14
N VAL A 61 -2.39 0.63 -0.81
CA VAL A 61 -2.74 2.05 -0.99
C VAL A 61 -2.35 2.53 -2.37
N ALA A 62 -3.33 3.06 -3.10
CA ALA A 62 -3.13 3.84 -4.30
C ALA A 62 -3.59 5.28 -4.04
N ALA A 63 -2.70 6.10 -3.47
CA ALA A 63 -3.01 7.48 -3.09
C ALA A 63 -1.81 8.43 -3.32
N PRO A 64 -1.49 8.78 -4.58
CA PRO A 64 -0.36 9.67 -4.89
C PRO A 64 -0.40 10.98 -4.08
N GLY A 65 0.68 11.28 -3.36
CA GLY A 65 0.80 12.44 -2.48
C GLY A 65 -0.07 12.44 -1.22
N ARG A 66 -0.82 11.36 -0.93
CA ARG A 66 -1.83 11.30 0.14
C ARG A 66 -1.73 10.04 0.99
N TRP A 67 -0.56 9.42 1.05
CA TRP A 67 -0.32 8.16 1.77
C TRP A 67 -0.55 8.28 3.28
N GLU A 68 -0.25 9.44 3.87
CA GLU A 68 -0.36 9.67 5.32
C GLU A 68 -1.75 9.33 5.87
N THR A 69 -2.81 9.79 5.21
CA THR A 69 -4.21 9.53 5.61
C THR A 69 -4.53 8.04 5.69
N PHE A 70 -3.98 7.23 4.79
CA PHE A 70 -4.20 5.77 4.78
C PHE A 70 -3.34 5.04 5.81
N LEU A 71 -2.12 5.52 6.07
CA LEU A 71 -1.26 4.99 7.11
C LEU A 71 -1.83 5.27 8.51
N ASP A 72 -2.28 6.49 8.77
CA ASP A 72 -2.92 6.86 10.04
C ASP A 72 -4.15 5.99 10.30
N TRP A 73 -4.96 5.77 9.26
CA TRP A 73 -6.13 4.89 9.33
C TRP A 73 -5.76 3.46 9.69
N ALA A 74 -4.80 2.87 8.97
CA ALA A 74 -4.41 1.49 9.20
C ALA A 74 -3.74 1.28 10.57
N GLU A 75 -2.92 2.23 11.01
CA GLU A 75 -2.31 2.23 12.34
C GLU A 75 -3.34 2.38 13.46
N SER A 76 -4.37 3.22 13.27
CA SER A 76 -5.49 3.31 14.21
C SER A 76 -6.22 1.97 14.31
N HIS A 77 -6.53 1.37 13.16
CA HIS A 77 -7.22 0.08 13.10
C HIS A 77 -6.42 -1.03 13.80
N ALA A 78 -5.11 -1.11 13.53
CA ALA A 78 -4.24 -2.07 14.19
C ALA A 78 -4.23 -1.87 15.72
N ARG A 79 -4.18 -0.61 16.17
CA ARG A 79 -4.15 -0.26 17.60
C ARG A 79 -5.47 -0.60 18.30
N GLU A 80 -6.61 -0.33 17.67
CA GLU A 80 -7.96 -0.68 18.15
C GLU A 80 -8.17 -2.20 18.21
N ALA A 81 -7.64 -2.94 17.24
CA ALA A 81 -7.72 -4.40 17.17
C ALA A 81 -6.65 -5.13 18.00
N ALA A 82 -5.79 -4.40 18.72
CA ALA A 82 -4.63 -4.93 19.43
C ALA A 82 -3.67 -5.78 18.55
N ILE A 83 -3.58 -5.45 17.26
CA ILE A 83 -2.68 -6.08 16.30
C ILE A 83 -1.32 -5.36 16.36
N PRO A 84 -0.20 -6.08 16.55
CA PRO A 84 1.06 -5.45 16.91
C PRO A 84 1.80 -4.78 15.75
N ARG A 85 1.40 -5.02 14.49
CA ARG A 85 2.17 -4.60 13.31
C ARG A 85 1.27 -4.11 12.19
N VAL A 86 1.79 -3.19 11.39
CA VAL A 86 1.23 -2.79 10.09
C VAL A 86 2.28 -3.10 9.02
N ARG A 87 1.85 -3.73 7.93
CA ARG A 87 2.71 -4.07 6.79
C ARG A 87 2.16 -3.45 5.53
N VAL A 88 2.95 -2.60 4.91
CA VAL A 88 2.59 -1.92 3.66
C VAL A 88 3.23 -2.66 2.48
N PHE A 89 2.47 -2.86 1.41
CA PHE A 89 3.06 -3.25 0.13
C PHE A 89 3.63 -2.02 -0.58
N LEU A 90 4.92 -2.07 -0.93
CA LEU A 90 5.61 -0.99 -1.61
C LEU A 90 6.43 -1.54 -2.79
N PRO A 91 6.05 -1.27 -4.05
CA PRO A 91 6.89 -1.58 -5.20
C PRO A 91 8.16 -0.73 -5.20
N ALA A 92 9.16 -1.13 -5.99
CA ALA A 92 10.45 -0.47 -5.97
C ALA A 92 10.33 0.95 -6.54
N GLY A 93 11.01 1.93 -5.93
CA GLY A 93 10.98 3.32 -6.39
C GLY A 93 9.66 4.07 -6.14
N ALA A 94 8.72 3.49 -5.42
CA ALA A 94 7.48 4.17 -5.03
C ALA A 94 7.74 5.30 -4.01
N ASP A 95 6.98 6.38 -4.20
CA ASP A 95 7.06 7.68 -3.53
C ASP A 95 7.13 7.67 -1.97
N PRO A 96 6.37 6.85 -1.22
CA PRO A 96 6.28 7.01 0.24
C PRO A 96 7.46 6.38 1.02
N ALA A 97 8.56 5.98 0.38
CA ALA A 97 9.66 5.32 1.09
C ALA A 97 10.23 6.17 2.24
N ALA A 98 10.42 7.47 2.03
CA ALA A 98 10.90 8.39 3.06
C ALA A 98 9.87 8.56 4.19
N LEU A 99 8.58 8.67 3.84
CA LEU A 99 7.47 8.76 4.79
C LEU A 99 7.42 7.52 5.70
N LEU A 100 7.47 6.32 5.12
CA LEU A 100 7.42 5.06 5.84
C LEU A 100 8.59 4.93 6.83
N LEU A 101 9.81 5.28 6.39
CA LEU A 101 10.99 5.29 7.26
C LEU A 101 10.85 6.29 8.42
N GLY A 102 10.31 7.49 8.16
CA GLY A 102 10.04 8.50 9.18
C GLY A 102 9.04 8.05 10.25
N ARG A 103 8.11 7.15 9.89
CA ARG A 103 7.14 6.53 10.79
C ARG A 103 7.67 5.27 11.50
N GLY A 104 8.92 4.89 11.26
CA GLY A 104 9.55 3.72 11.89
C GLY A 104 9.27 2.38 11.21
N TYR A 105 8.68 2.37 10.01
CA TYR A 105 8.57 1.15 9.21
C TYR A 105 9.96 0.64 8.84
N ARG A 106 10.10 -0.68 8.80
CA ARG A 106 11.34 -1.36 8.41
C ARG A 106 11.11 -2.16 7.14
N CYS A 107 12.05 -2.11 6.21
CA CYS A 107 12.08 -3.02 5.06
C CYS A 107 12.16 -4.47 5.57
N GLY A 108 11.10 -5.24 5.37
CA GLY A 108 11.11 -6.69 5.59
C GLY A 108 11.42 -7.43 4.28
N VAL A 109 12.31 -8.42 4.31
CA VAL A 109 12.55 -9.29 3.16
C VAL A 109 11.50 -10.39 3.15
N ARG A 110 10.46 -10.28 2.31
CA ARG A 110 9.68 -11.47 1.94
C ARG A 110 10.44 -12.19 0.82
N ARG A 111 10.95 -13.40 1.09
CA ARG A 111 11.32 -14.37 0.05
C ARG A 111 10.05 -14.94 -0.58
N THR A 112 9.28 -14.11 -1.27
CA THR A 112 8.31 -14.57 -2.26
C THR A 112 8.91 -14.35 -3.64
N ARG A 113 8.44 -15.09 -4.65
CA ARG A 113 8.98 -15.18 -6.02
C ARG A 113 9.03 -13.84 -6.80
N TRP A 114 8.69 -12.73 -6.15
CA TRP A 114 8.55 -11.39 -6.68
C TRP A 114 9.49 -10.47 -5.90
N ARG A 115 10.55 -10.00 -6.58
CA ARG A 115 11.60 -9.16 -5.98
C ARG A 115 11.01 -7.81 -5.57
N SER A 116 10.76 -7.63 -4.28
CA SER A 116 10.66 -6.29 -3.67
C SER A 116 12.07 -5.86 -3.28
N THR A 117 12.71 -5.03 -4.11
CA THR A 117 13.98 -4.39 -3.76
C THR A 117 13.71 -3.01 -3.20
N CYS A 118 14.15 -2.77 -1.96
CA CYS A 118 14.09 -1.44 -1.38
C CYS A 118 14.90 -0.44 -2.25
N PRO A 119 14.47 0.83 -2.37
CA PRO A 119 15.16 1.83 -3.20
C PRO A 119 16.61 2.12 -2.77
N SER A 120 17.02 1.68 -1.58
CA SER A 120 18.35 1.89 -1.02
C SER A 120 19.43 0.93 -1.55
N ASP A 121 19.08 -0.09 -2.34
CA ASP A 121 20.05 -1.10 -2.80
C ASP A 121 20.89 -0.67 -4.04
N ARG A 122 21.06 0.65 -4.24
CA ARG A 122 21.95 1.25 -5.26
C ARG A 122 23.19 1.90 -4.65
N ARG A 123 23.84 1.26 -3.67
CA ARG A 123 25.23 1.58 -3.31
C ARG A 123 26.07 0.32 -3.16
N SER A 124 26.68 -0.11 -4.27
CA SER A 124 28.14 -0.36 -4.40
C SER A 124 28.45 -1.39 -5.49
N LEU A 125 28.34 -0.99 -6.76
CA LEU A 125 29.18 -1.55 -7.82
C LEU A 125 29.75 -0.38 -8.62
N ARG A 126 30.57 0.44 -7.94
CA ARG A 126 31.62 1.22 -8.59
C ARG A 126 32.93 0.46 -8.41
N SER A 127 33.40 -0.08 -9.53
CA SER A 127 34.79 -0.13 -9.96
C SER A 127 35.85 -0.44 -8.89
N ARG A 128 36.40 -1.66 -8.95
CA ARG A 128 37.84 -1.91 -9.12
C ARG A 128 38.05 -3.35 -9.58
#